data_AF-A0A6M1LLV6-F1
#
_entry.id   AF-A0A6M1LLV6-F1
#
_cell.length_a   1.000
_cell.length_b   1.000
_cell.length_c   1.000
_cell.angle_alpha   90.00
_cell.angle_beta   90.00
_cell.angle_gamma   90.00
#
_symmetry.space_group_name_H-M   'P 1'
#
loop_
_entity.id
_entity.type
_entity.pdbx_description
1 polymer ?
#
loop_
_entity_poly.entity_id
_entity_poly.type
_entity_poly.pdbx_seq_one_letter_code
_entity_poly.pdbx_strand_id
1 'polypeptide(L)'
;MSTSLLQPASPAAAATPIAQPRSQAPSSAPAAPAESAPAMPNPRLRIDPALSLVVIEFRDSVGEVSLSIPTPKELEAYRDQPKAEPEPAPQVDVSR
;
A
#
# COMPACT_ATOMS: atom_id res chain seq x y z
N MET A 1 33.08 -39.18 14.32
CA MET A 1 32.37 -39.68 15.52
C MET A 1 32.62 -38.69 16.64
N SER A 2 31.79 -37.64 16.74
CA SER A 2 32.00 -36.56 17.70
C SER A 2 31.53 -36.98 19.09
N THR A 3 32.44 -36.92 20.05
CA THR A 3 32.26 -37.23 21.48
C THR A 3 31.44 -36.13 22.15
N SER A 4 30.31 -36.51 22.74
CA SER A 4 29.45 -35.65 23.55
C SER A 4 29.98 -35.62 24.99
N LEU A 5 30.36 -34.45 25.49
CA LEU A 5 30.80 -34.25 26.87
C LEU A 5 29.58 -34.11 27.79
N LEU A 6 29.52 -34.97 28.81
CA LEU A 6 28.61 -34.89 29.95
C LEU A 6 28.79 -33.54 30.66
N GLN A 7 27.68 -32.88 30.97
CA GLN A 7 27.65 -31.72 31.87
C GLN A 7 26.96 -32.10 33.19
N PRO A 8 27.52 -31.72 34.35
CA PRO A 8 27.06 -32.21 35.67
C PRO A 8 25.78 -31.53 36.16
N ALA A 9 25.08 -32.27 37.02
CA ALA A 9 23.87 -31.86 37.72
C ALA A 9 24.12 -30.69 38.71
N SER A 10 23.17 -29.74 38.74
CA SER A 10 23.07 -28.70 39.77
C SER A 10 21.90 -29.00 40.72
N PRO A 11 22.03 -28.64 42.02
CA PRO A 11 21.31 -29.28 43.12
C PRO A 11 19.87 -28.81 43.28
N ALA A 12 19.05 -29.73 43.80
CA ALA A 12 17.71 -29.46 44.31
C ALA A 12 17.77 -28.47 45.48
N ALA A 13 17.11 -27.32 45.33
CA ALA A 13 16.76 -26.44 46.44
C ALA A 13 15.26 -26.55 46.69
N ALA A 14 14.91 -27.17 47.82
CA ALA A 14 13.55 -27.19 48.33
C ALA A 14 13.16 -25.82 48.89
N ALA A 15 12.05 -25.25 48.41
CA ALA A 15 11.22 -24.30 49.16
C ALA A 15 9.82 -24.22 48.53
N THR A 16 8.82 -24.76 49.23
CA THR A 16 7.38 -24.57 48.96
C THR A 16 6.92 -23.18 49.48
N PRO A 17 5.72 -22.69 49.15
CA PRO A 17 5.52 -21.42 48.46
C PRO A 17 5.04 -20.28 49.39
N ILE A 18 5.36 -19.04 49.04
CA ILE A 18 4.67 -17.87 49.60
C ILE A 18 3.93 -17.20 48.45
N ALA A 19 2.60 -17.36 48.43
CA ALA A 19 1.72 -16.70 47.48
C ALA A 19 1.69 -15.19 47.77
N GLN A 20 2.26 -14.39 46.87
CA GLN A 20 2.06 -12.93 46.87
C GLN A 20 0.84 -12.60 46.01
N PRO A 21 -0.08 -11.73 46.46
CA PRO A 21 -1.12 -11.20 45.58
C PRO A 21 -0.43 -10.30 44.55
N ARG A 22 -0.31 -10.77 43.31
CA ARG A 22 0.11 -9.94 42.19
C ARG A 22 -0.99 -8.90 41.96
N SER A 23 -0.71 -7.64 42.28
CA SER A 23 -1.43 -6.51 41.71
C SER A 23 -1.33 -6.61 40.19
N GLN A 24 -2.45 -6.98 39.54
CA GLN A 24 -2.53 -6.99 38.09
C GLN A 24 -2.32 -5.57 37.58
N ALA A 25 -1.22 -5.34 36.88
CA ALA A 25 -1.09 -4.19 36.00
C ALA A 25 -2.25 -4.20 35.00
N PRO A 26 -2.77 -3.03 34.57
CA PRO A 26 -3.83 -2.98 33.58
C PRO A 26 -3.38 -3.77 32.35
N SER A 27 -4.16 -4.81 32.04
CA SER A 27 -3.99 -5.59 30.82
C SER A 27 -4.14 -4.64 29.65
N SER A 28 -3.05 -4.33 28.96
CA SER A 28 -3.12 -3.75 27.63
C SER A 28 -3.77 -4.80 26.74
N ALA A 29 -5.10 -4.75 26.66
CA ALA A 29 -5.84 -5.54 25.70
C ALA A 29 -5.24 -5.27 24.31
N PRO A 30 -5.04 -6.30 23.47
CA PRO A 30 -4.69 -6.07 22.07
C PRO A 30 -5.74 -5.14 21.48
N ALA A 31 -5.31 -4.04 20.87
CA ALA A 31 -6.20 -3.17 20.13
C ALA A 31 -7.02 -4.04 19.17
N ALA A 32 -8.35 -3.97 19.28
CA ALA A 32 -9.23 -4.66 18.36
C ALA A 32 -8.83 -4.31 16.92
N PRO A 33 -8.92 -5.23 15.94
CA PRO A 33 -8.69 -4.89 14.56
C PRO A 33 -9.61 -3.72 14.23
N ALA A 34 -9.03 -2.61 13.77
CA ALA A 34 -9.82 -1.49 13.29
C ALA A 34 -10.82 -2.04 12.28
N GLU A 35 -12.12 -1.76 12.50
CA GLU A 35 -13.18 -2.15 11.58
C GLU A 35 -12.72 -1.78 10.17
N SER A 36 -12.55 -2.81 9.34
CA SER A 36 -12.10 -2.62 7.97
C SER A 36 -13.19 -1.80 7.29
N ALA A 37 -12.90 -0.52 7.03
CA ALA A 37 -13.72 0.30 6.17
C ALA A 37 -14.01 -0.50 4.88
N PRO A 38 -15.21 -0.37 4.28
CA PRO A 38 -15.55 -1.13 3.10
C PRO A 38 -14.46 -0.95 2.05
N ALA A 39 -13.84 -2.07 1.67
CA ALA A 39 -12.71 -2.07 0.74
C ALA A 39 -13.17 -1.40 -0.56
N MET A 40 -12.58 -0.24 -0.87
CA MET A 40 -12.83 0.40 -2.15
C MET A 40 -12.40 -0.55 -3.28
N PRO A 41 -13.13 -0.60 -4.41
CA PRO A 41 -12.73 -1.40 -5.55
C PRO A 41 -11.29 -1.10 -5.97
N ASN A 42 -10.51 -2.16 -6.21
CA ASN A 42 -9.13 -2.07 -6.65
C ASN A 42 -8.96 -2.95 -7.91
N PRO A 43 -8.61 -2.37 -9.07
CA PRO A 43 -8.28 -0.96 -9.31
C PRO A 43 -9.50 -0.02 -9.39
N ARG A 44 -9.23 1.29 -9.32
CA ARG A 44 -10.17 2.36 -9.69
C ARG A 44 -9.87 2.86 -11.10
N LEU A 45 -10.91 2.97 -11.92
CA LEU A 45 -10.87 3.57 -13.26
C LEU A 45 -11.44 4.99 -13.22
N ARG A 46 -10.76 5.95 -13.85
CA ARG A 46 -11.27 7.31 -14.08
C ARG A 46 -10.89 7.82 -15.46
N ILE A 47 -11.64 8.80 -15.96
CA ILE A 47 -11.31 9.53 -17.19
C ILE A 47 -10.75 10.89 -16.78
N ASP A 48 -9.58 11.27 -17.30
CA ASP A 48 -9.04 12.62 -17.22
C ASP A 48 -9.51 13.41 -18.45
N PRO A 49 -10.53 14.28 -18.31
CA PRO A 49 -11.13 14.97 -19.45
C PRO A 49 -10.20 16.04 -20.05
N ALA A 50 -9.25 16.55 -19.29
CA ALA A 50 -8.29 17.54 -19.80
C ALA A 50 -7.34 16.91 -20.82
N LEU A 51 -7.01 15.63 -20.60
CA LEU A 51 -6.10 14.87 -21.47
C LEU A 51 -6.83 13.89 -22.39
N SER A 52 -8.14 13.68 -22.20
CA SER A 52 -8.91 12.62 -22.88
C SER A 52 -8.28 11.22 -22.68
N LEU A 53 -7.77 10.96 -21.48
CA LEU A 53 -7.09 9.71 -21.12
C LEU A 53 -7.88 8.93 -20.07
N VAL A 54 -7.71 7.60 -20.09
CA VAL A 54 -8.15 6.73 -19.00
C VAL A 54 -6.99 6.58 -18.01
N VAL A 55 -7.29 6.74 -16.72
CA VAL A 55 -6.34 6.52 -15.62
C VAL A 55 -6.83 5.37 -14.74
N ILE A 56 -5.93 4.42 -14.50
CA ILE A 56 -6.12 3.26 -13.63
C ILE A 56 -5.31 3.51 -12.37
N GLU A 57 -5.94 3.49 -11.20
CA GLU A 57 -5.29 3.67 -9.90
C GLU A 57 -5.39 2.38 -9.09
N PHE A 58 -4.24 1.86 -8.65
CA PHE A 58 -4.15 0.74 -7.74
C PHE A 58 -3.91 1.26 -6.33
N ARG A 59 -4.67 0.70 -5.37
CA ARG A 59 -4.56 1.06 -3.97
C ARG A 59 -3.81 0.00 -3.17
N ASP A 60 -3.12 0.39 -2.12
CA ASP A 60 -2.51 -0.52 -1.16
C ASP A 60 -3.52 -1.04 -0.12
N SER A 61 -3.03 -1.76 0.89
CA SER A 61 -3.85 -2.31 1.96
C SER A 61 -4.48 -1.27 2.89
N VAL A 62 -3.97 -0.03 2.89
CA VAL A 62 -4.54 1.09 3.67
C VAL A 62 -5.45 1.98 2.83
N GLY A 63 -5.55 1.71 1.52
CA GLY A 63 -6.45 2.40 0.59
C GLY A 63 -5.81 3.57 -0.17
N GLU A 64 -4.50 3.79 0.00
CA GLU A 64 -3.73 4.84 -0.67
C GLU A 64 -3.29 4.40 -2.07
N VAL A 65 -3.20 5.33 -3.02
CA VAL A 65 -2.76 5.01 -4.39
C VAL A 65 -1.28 4.66 -4.39
N SER A 66 -0.97 3.40 -4.67
CA SER A 66 0.41 2.90 -4.73
C SER A 66 0.98 2.87 -6.14
N LEU A 67 0.12 2.71 -7.16
CA LEU A 67 0.50 2.68 -8.56
C LEU A 67 -0.60 3.30 -9.42
N SER A 68 -0.22 3.95 -10.51
CA SER A 68 -1.16 4.42 -11.53
C SER A 68 -0.68 4.15 -12.95
N ILE A 69 -1.63 3.98 -13.86
CA ILE A 69 -1.39 3.88 -15.31
C ILE A 69 -2.32 4.89 -16.00
N PRO A 70 -1.80 5.93 -16.66
CA PRO A 70 -0.39 6.36 -16.70
C PRO A 70 0.15 6.78 -15.33
N THR A 71 1.48 6.84 -15.22
CA THR A 71 2.18 7.33 -14.02
C THR A 71 2.01 8.86 -13.85
N PRO A 72 2.25 9.41 -12.64
CA PRO A 72 2.18 10.87 -12.44
C PRO A 72 3.07 11.67 -13.38
N LYS A 73 4.31 11.20 -13.60
CA LYS A 73 5.27 11.84 -14.51
C LYS A 73 4.81 11.81 -15.97
N GLU A 74 4.17 10.73 -16.41
CA GLU A 74 3.61 10.65 -17.76
C GLU A 74 2.39 11.58 -17.90
N LEU A 75 1.54 11.67 -16.88
CA LEU A 75 0.43 12.63 -16.88
C LEU A 75 0.92 14.08 -16.97
N GLU A 76 2.04 14.42 -16.34
CA GLU A 76 2.70 15.72 -16.49
C GLU A 76 3.20 15.92 -17.93
N ALA A 77 3.90 14.93 -18.50
CA ALA A 77 4.37 15.01 -19.87
C ALA A 77 3.24 15.23 -20.90
N TYR A 78 2.06 14.64 -20.68
CA TYR A 78 0.88 14.88 -21.52
C TYR A 78 0.29 16.28 -21.34
N ARG A 79 0.39 16.88 -20.16
CA ARG A 79 -0.07 18.25 -19.90
C ARG A 79 0.83 19.30 -20.55
N ASP A 80 2.13 19.02 -20.59
CA ASP A 80 3.13 19.95 -21.12
C ASP A 80 3.23 19.92 -22.66
N GLN A 81 2.56 18.98 -23.33
CA GLN A 81 2.51 18.97 -24.79
C GLN A 81 1.73 20.21 -25.28
N PRO A 82 2.34 21.03 -26.17
CA PRO A 82 1.59 22.11 -26.81
C PRO A 82 0.41 21.49 -27.54
N LYS A 83 -0.79 21.97 -27.21
CA LYS A 83 -2.02 21.57 -27.90
C LYS A 83 -1.78 21.79 -29.38
N ALA A 84 -1.80 20.72 -30.16
CA ALA A 84 -1.65 20.82 -31.61
C ALA A 84 -2.67 21.85 -32.11
N GLU A 85 -2.17 22.94 -32.70
CA GLU A 85 -3.06 23.82 -33.45
C GLU A 85 -3.68 22.97 -34.55
N PRO A 86 -5.00 23.11 -34.78
CA PRO A 86 -5.62 22.45 -35.92
C PRO A 86 -4.85 22.88 -37.17
N GLU A 87 -4.18 21.92 -37.81
CA GLU A 87 -3.51 22.17 -39.08
C GLU A 87 -4.57 22.71 -40.05
N PRO A 88 -4.33 23.85 -40.72
CA PRO A 88 -5.30 24.39 -41.66
C PRO A 88 -5.60 23.30 -42.69
N ALA A 89 -6.88 22.95 -42.81
CA ALA A 89 -7.31 21.96 -43.80
C ALA A 89 -6.76 22.36 -45.17
N PRO A 90 -6.22 21.40 -45.95
CA PRO A 90 -5.67 21.70 -47.26
C PRO A 90 -6.75 22.38 -48.10
N GLN A 91 -6.47 23.60 -48.56
CA GLN A 91 -7.36 24.31 -49.46
C GLN A 91 -7.30 23.61 -50.82
N VAL A 92 -8.34 22.85 -51.14
CA VAL A 92 -8.50 22.26 -52.47
C VAL A 92 -8.91 23.39 -53.41
N ASP A 93 -7.98 23.84 -54.26
CA ASP A 93 -8.29 24.78 -55.33
C ASP A 93 -9.16 24.08 -56.38
N VAL A 94 -10.39 24.57 -56.55
CA VAL A 94 -11.38 24.04 -57.51
C VAL A 94 -11.54 24.94 -58.73
N SER A 95 -10.48 25.65 -59.13
CA SER A 95 -10.51 26.47 -60.34
C SER A 95 -10.30 25.58 -61.58
N ARG A 96 -11.35 25.40 -62.38
CA ARG A 96 -11.32 24.80 -63.72
C ARG A 96 -11.91 25.74 -64.75
#